data_AF-A0A9Q0W5R7-F1
#
_entry.id   AF-A0A9Q0W5R7-F1
#
_cell.length_a   1.000
_cell.length_b   1.000
_cell.length_c   1.000
_cell.angle_alpha   90.00
_cell.angle_beta   90.00
_cell.angle_gamma   90.00
#
_symmetry.space_group_name_H-M   'P 1'
#
loop_
_entity.id
_entity.type
_entity.pdbx_description
1 polymer ?
#
loop_
_entity_poly.entity_id
_entity_poly.type
_entity_poly.pdbx_seq_one_letter_code
_entity_poly.pdbx_strand_id
1 'polypeptide(L)'
;MERVKVSVLDGIAYEDPETNSNMNVQILSKKLITPSSPTPSHFRNHKVSWLSMFQSPLIYLPNIFYYPSSTGGDNIERRGELETELRNRLAPIPHQPADGPIVLVQFNMFDCGAVAIGVCIKHRAADATSVFAFINAWATAARLGVDKVEIQKRFVFNGAAISKLKAVASANIHGSHQPTRVEVVTALMWKALTMVARAKHGRLRPSLLVHSFNLRGKIGMPVPDNSFGNFTNPALARFTADDDENKVELDHFVDRVHDGIRKRVEFTME
;
A
#
# COMPACT_ATOMS: atom_id res chain seq x y z
N MET A 1 23.68 9.53 -6.11
CA MET A 1 23.38 8.17 -6.59
C MET A 1 23.14 7.29 -5.38
N GLU A 2 21.99 6.61 -5.29
CA GLU A 2 21.67 5.77 -4.13
C GLU A 2 22.27 4.36 -4.30
N ARG A 3 23.01 3.90 -3.29
CA ARG A 3 23.48 2.50 -3.22
C ARG A 3 22.40 1.65 -2.56
N VAL A 4 22.12 0.48 -3.10
CA VAL A 4 21.20 -0.47 -2.48
C VAL A 4 21.82 -0.97 -1.17
N LYS A 5 21.20 -0.58 -0.07
CA LYS A 5 21.51 -1.04 1.29
C LYS A 5 20.24 -1.65 1.86
N VAL A 6 20.33 -2.89 2.34
CA VAL A 6 19.24 -3.60 3.00
C VAL A 6 19.61 -3.78 4.46
N SER A 7 18.82 -3.23 5.38
CA SER A 7 19.03 -3.49 6.82
C SER A 7 17.95 -4.42 7.34
N VAL A 8 18.35 -5.41 8.13
CA VAL A 8 17.46 -6.37 8.78
C VAL A 8 17.51 -6.17 10.29
N LEU A 9 16.33 -6.16 10.90
CA LEU A 9 16.13 -6.15 12.34
C LEU A 9 15.50 -7.48 12.76
N ASP A 10 16.12 -8.17 13.71
CA ASP A 10 15.56 -9.37 14.32
C ASP A 10 14.94 -8.98 15.67
N GLY A 11 13.69 -9.35 15.93
CA GLY A 11 12.99 -9.03 17.17
C GLY A 11 12.11 -10.15 17.70
N ILE A 12 11.80 -10.08 18.99
CA ILE A 12 10.81 -10.93 19.66
C ILE A 12 9.62 -10.05 20.06
N ALA A 13 8.42 -10.50 19.71
CA ALA A 13 7.17 -9.88 20.11
C ALA A 13 6.57 -10.65 21.29
N TYR A 14 6.29 -9.94 22.39
CA TYR A 14 5.74 -10.52 23.62
C TYR A 14 4.65 -9.62 24.22
N GLU A 15 3.77 -10.21 25.03
CA GLU A 15 2.77 -9.49 25.80
C GLU A 15 3.36 -9.04 27.15
N ASP A 16 3.14 -7.79 27.52
CA ASP A 16 3.56 -7.26 28.81
C ASP A 16 2.73 -7.87 29.95
N PRO A 17 3.35 -8.60 30.90
CA PRO A 17 2.64 -9.25 31.99
C PRO A 17 1.88 -8.29 32.92
N GLU A 18 2.26 -7.01 32.97
CA GLU A 18 1.67 -6.03 33.90
C GLU A 18 0.46 -5.29 33.31
N THR A 19 0.36 -5.18 31.98
CA THR A 19 -0.69 -4.39 31.33
C THR A 19 -1.68 -5.20 30.49
N ASN A 20 -1.38 -6.47 30.15
CA ASN A 20 -2.26 -7.43 29.43
C ASN A 20 -2.96 -6.89 28.16
N SER A 21 -2.52 -5.75 27.63
CA SER A 21 -3.15 -5.08 26.49
C SER A 21 -2.15 -4.47 25.51
N ASN A 22 -0.85 -4.42 25.84
CA ASN A 22 0.18 -3.86 24.97
C ASN A 22 1.21 -4.92 24.58
N MET A 23 1.30 -5.18 23.27
CA MET A 23 2.36 -6.00 22.70
C MET A 23 3.63 -5.16 22.52
N ASN A 24 4.75 -5.67 23.04
CA ASN A 24 6.05 -5.06 22.94
C ASN A 24 6.93 -5.85 21.96
N VAL A 25 7.85 -5.14 21.29
CA VAL A 25 8.85 -5.75 20.41
C VAL A 25 10.22 -5.37 20.92
N GLN A 26 11.03 -6.36 21.28
CA GLN A 26 12.43 -6.18 21.62
C GLN A 26 13.31 -6.52 20.41
N ILE A 27 14.12 -5.56 19.97
CA ILE A 27 15.11 -5.79 18.91
C ILE A 27 16.31 -6.52 19.50
N LEU A 28 16.57 -7.72 18.99
CA LEU A 28 17.72 -8.56 19.36
C LEU A 28 18.95 -8.22 18.54
N SER A 29 18.76 -7.91 17.26
CA SER A 29 19.86 -7.83 16.29
C SER A 29 19.54 -6.83 15.19
N LYS A 30 20.56 -6.11 14.74
CA LYS A 30 20.51 -5.22 13.58
C LYS A 30 21.68 -5.53 12.67
N LYS A 31 21.39 -5.88 11.42
CA LYS A 31 22.39 -6.27 10.42
C LYS A 31 22.19 -5.48 9.14
N LEU A 32 23.29 -5.22 8.44
CA LEU A 32 23.27 -4.74 7.06
C LEU A 32 23.58 -5.93 6.15
N ILE A 33 22.64 -6.29 5.28
CA ILE A 33 22.84 -7.36 4.31
C ILE A 33 23.45 -6.77 3.05
N THR A 34 24.57 -7.36 2.63
CA THR A 34 25.19 -7.12 1.34
C THR A 34 24.85 -8.26 0.37
N PRO A 35 24.88 -8.01 -0.94
CA PRO A 35 24.78 -9.09 -1.93
C PRO A 35 25.84 -10.17 -1.68
N SER A 36 25.53 -11.42 -2.03
CA SER A 36 26.42 -12.58 -1.87
C SER A 36 27.74 -12.43 -2.64
N SER A 37 27.73 -11.67 -3.72
CA SER A 37 28.92 -11.30 -4.50
C SER A 37 29.06 -9.77 -4.59
N PRO A 38 30.29 -9.22 -4.54
CA PRO A 38 30.51 -7.79 -4.66
C PRO A 38 29.89 -7.24 -5.96
N THR A 39 29.01 -6.25 -5.84
CA THR A 39 28.40 -5.62 -7.02
C THR A 39 29.49 -4.92 -7.84
N PRO A 40 29.63 -5.20 -9.15
CA PRO A 40 30.57 -4.50 -10.01
C PRO A 40 30.31 -3.00 -10.01
N SER A 41 31.37 -2.17 -10.13
CA SER A 41 31.30 -0.72 -9.94
C SER A 41 30.23 -0.03 -10.80
N HIS A 42 30.02 -0.50 -12.03
CA HIS A 42 29.04 0.02 -12.98
C HIS A 42 27.58 -0.45 -12.71
N PHE A 43 27.37 -1.47 -11.87
CA PHE A 43 26.04 -1.95 -11.46
C PHE A 43 25.62 -1.49 -10.05
N ARG A 44 26.47 -0.75 -9.34
CA ARG A 44 26.23 -0.35 -7.93
C ARG A 44 25.12 0.69 -7.74
N ASN A 45 24.79 1.43 -8.78
CA ASN A 45 23.98 2.63 -8.67
C ASN A 45 22.77 2.53 -9.59
N HIS A 46 21.59 2.76 -9.04
CA HIS A 46 20.38 2.97 -9.83
C HIS A 46 20.22 4.47 -10.15
N LYS A 47 19.95 4.80 -11.42
CA LYS A 47 19.63 6.17 -11.82
C LYS A 47 18.17 6.43 -11.49
N VAL A 48 17.92 7.33 -10.55
CA VAL A 48 16.57 7.72 -10.16
C VAL A 48 15.92 8.51 -11.30
N SER A 49 14.73 8.09 -11.75
CA SER A 49 14.00 8.79 -12.81
C SER A 49 13.46 10.14 -12.34
N TRP A 50 13.22 11.06 -13.27
CA TRP A 50 12.60 12.36 -12.97
C TRP A 50 11.23 12.21 -12.29
N LEU A 51 10.41 11.23 -12.70
CA LEU A 51 9.13 10.91 -12.07
C LEU A 51 9.30 10.55 -10.58
N SER A 52 10.37 9.85 -10.23
CA SER A 52 10.69 9.48 -8.84
C SER A 52 11.15 10.69 -7.99
N MET A 53 11.67 11.75 -8.62
CA MET A 53 12.05 12.99 -7.93
C MET A 53 10.86 13.92 -7.66
N PHE A 54 9.85 13.92 -8.53
CA PHE A 54 8.68 14.80 -8.42
C PHE A 54 7.57 14.22 -7.53
N GLN A 55 7.45 12.88 -7.46
CA GLN A 55 6.27 12.22 -6.87
C GLN A 55 6.45 11.67 -5.44
N SER A 56 7.65 11.65 -4.87
CA SER A 56 7.89 10.96 -3.60
C SER A 56 8.40 11.90 -2.50
N PRO A 57 7.61 12.20 -1.45
CA PRO A 57 8.19 12.58 -0.17
C PRO A 57 9.12 11.44 0.32
N LEU A 58 10.09 11.76 1.19
CA LEU A 58 11.05 10.82 1.80
C LEU A 58 10.35 9.81 2.75
N ILE A 59 9.39 9.05 2.23
CA ILE A 59 8.51 8.15 2.98
C ILE A 59 8.82 6.71 2.58
N TYR A 60 8.89 5.84 3.58
CA TYR A 60 8.91 4.39 3.38
C TYR A 60 7.48 3.88 3.25
N LEU A 61 7.26 2.94 2.33
CA LEU A 61 6.01 2.20 2.20
C LEU A 61 6.10 0.92 3.06
N PRO A 62 5.41 0.85 4.21
CA PRO A 62 5.41 -0.34 5.05
C PRO A 62 4.50 -1.42 4.49
N ASN A 63 5.00 -2.64 4.42
CA ASN A 63 4.27 -3.86 4.13
C ASN A 63 4.49 -4.82 5.28
N ILE A 64 3.46 -5.48 5.79
CA ILE A 64 3.58 -6.44 6.89
C ILE A 64 2.96 -7.76 6.44
N PHE A 65 3.72 -8.84 6.63
CA PHE A 65 3.35 -10.19 6.28
C PHE A 65 3.27 -11.01 7.56
N TYR A 66 2.11 -11.58 7.85
CA TYR A 66 1.90 -12.44 9.02
C TYR A 66 1.82 -13.91 8.60
N TYR A 67 2.49 -14.76 9.35
CA TYR A 67 2.59 -16.20 9.14
C TYR A 67 2.22 -16.92 10.44
N PRO A 68 1.06 -17.61 10.49
CA PRO A 68 0.64 -18.34 11.69
C PRO A 68 1.49 -19.60 11.93
N SER A 69 1.60 -20.02 13.19
CA SER A 69 2.26 -21.26 13.58
C SER A 69 1.47 -22.48 13.12
N SER A 70 2.15 -23.55 12.68
CA SER A 70 1.55 -24.81 12.20
C SER A 70 0.98 -25.68 13.32
N THR A 71 1.22 -25.35 14.59
CA THR A 71 0.84 -26.15 15.77
C THR A 71 -0.24 -25.52 16.65
N GLY A 72 -0.83 -24.37 16.29
CA GLY A 72 -1.80 -23.65 17.13
C GLY A 72 -3.10 -23.32 16.40
N GLY A 73 -4.21 -23.86 16.89
CA GLY A 73 -5.56 -23.62 16.38
C GLY A 73 -6.03 -22.16 16.51
N ASP A 74 -6.98 -21.83 15.64
CA ASP A 74 -7.71 -20.56 15.53
C ASP A 74 -7.86 -19.80 16.85
N ASN A 75 -7.15 -18.69 17.01
CA ASN A 75 -7.48 -17.61 17.95
C ASN A 75 -6.83 -16.27 17.56
N ILE A 76 -6.80 -15.93 16.27
CA ILE A 76 -6.47 -14.56 15.83
C ILE A 76 -7.78 -13.83 15.54
N GLU A 77 -8.61 -13.71 16.57
CA GLU A 77 -9.83 -12.92 16.52
C GLU A 77 -9.89 -12.00 17.74
N ARG A 78 -8.93 -11.06 17.85
CA ARG A 78 -9.08 -9.90 18.75
C ARG A 78 -8.62 -8.58 18.12
N ARG A 79 -9.65 -7.87 17.66
CA ARG A 79 -9.88 -6.42 17.76
C ARG A 79 -8.82 -5.45 17.20
N GLY A 80 -9.11 -5.00 15.98
CA GLY A 80 -9.72 -3.68 15.83
C GLY A 80 -8.81 -2.46 16.02
N GLU A 81 -8.47 -2.16 17.26
CA GLU A 81 -7.74 -0.97 17.70
C GLU A 81 -6.26 -1.27 17.95
N LEU A 82 -5.93 -2.55 18.18
CA LEU A 82 -4.56 -3.04 18.36
C LEU A 82 -3.72 -2.95 17.07
N GLU A 83 -4.37 -2.95 15.90
CA GLU A 83 -3.66 -3.06 14.61
C GLU A 83 -2.74 -1.90 14.27
N THR A 84 -3.07 -0.66 14.59
CA THR A 84 -2.24 0.48 14.17
C THR A 84 -0.96 0.58 15.01
N GLU A 85 -1.08 0.35 16.33
CA GLU A 85 0.07 0.36 17.23
C GLU A 85 0.96 -0.87 17.02
N LEU A 86 0.37 -2.04 16.79
CA LEU A 86 1.09 -3.24 16.35
C LEU A 86 1.81 -3.03 15.02
N ARG A 87 1.16 -2.43 14.02
CA ARG A 87 1.76 -2.18 12.70
C ARG A 87 3.03 -1.33 12.81
N ASN A 88 2.99 -0.28 13.63
CA ASN A 88 4.15 0.61 13.82
C ASN A 88 5.31 -0.08 14.57
N ARG A 89 5.03 -1.13 15.34
CA ARG A 89 6.04 -1.89 16.11
C ARG A 89 6.60 -3.09 15.34
N LEU A 90 5.80 -3.70 14.46
CA LEU A 90 6.18 -4.88 13.66
C LEU A 90 6.89 -4.52 12.34
N ALA A 91 6.84 -3.25 11.92
CA ALA A 91 7.59 -2.73 10.79
C ALA A 91 8.69 -1.75 11.24
N PRO A 92 9.84 -1.68 10.53
CA PRO A 92 10.88 -0.71 10.81
C PRO A 92 10.36 0.73 10.78
N ILE A 93 10.76 1.53 11.76
CA ILE A 93 10.36 2.94 11.89
C ILE A 93 10.70 3.70 10.59
N PRO A 94 9.71 4.35 9.94
CA PRO A 94 9.88 4.99 8.63
C PRO A 94 10.72 6.28 8.66
N HIS A 95 10.97 6.87 9.84
CA HIS A 95 11.90 7.98 9.97
C HIS A 95 13.35 7.48 9.98
N GLN A 96 13.96 7.43 8.80
CA GLN A 96 15.39 7.25 8.61
C GLN A 96 16.02 8.51 8.01
N PRO A 97 17.33 8.74 8.19
CA PRO A 97 18.07 9.79 7.51
C PRO A 97 17.93 9.67 5.98
N ALA A 98 18.13 10.77 5.25
CA ALA A 98 18.09 10.77 3.78
C ALA A 98 19.01 9.67 3.18
N ASP A 99 20.17 9.42 3.79
CA ASP A 99 21.15 8.40 3.38
C ASP A 99 20.92 7.00 3.97
N GLY A 100 19.76 6.79 4.60
CA GLY A 100 19.33 5.50 5.14
C GLY A 100 19.18 4.41 4.07
N PRO A 101 19.08 3.14 4.49
CA PRO A 101 18.95 2.00 3.58
C PRO A 101 17.68 2.10 2.71
N ILE A 102 17.74 1.63 1.47
CA ILE A 102 16.59 1.68 0.54
C ILE A 102 15.49 0.72 0.99
N VAL A 103 15.89 -0.43 1.53
CA VAL A 103 15.00 -1.46 2.05
C VAL A 103 15.34 -1.71 3.51
N LEU A 104 14.31 -1.73 4.36
CA LEU A 104 14.38 -2.18 5.73
C LEU A 104 13.49 -3.41 5.86
N VAL A 105 13.98 -4.43 6.54
CA VAL A 105 13.21 -5.62 6.87
C VAL A 105 13.25 -5.80 8.38
N GLN A 106 12.11 -6.14 8.99
CA GLN A 106 12.03 -6.53 10.38
C GLN A 106 11.39 -7.91 10.46
N PHE A 107 12.10 -8.84 11.07
CA PHE A 107 11.62 -10.18 11.35
C PHE A 107 11.23 -10.26 12.82
N ASN A 108 9.98 -10.62 13.10
CA ASN A 108 9.45 -10.75 14.46
C ASN A 108 8.96 -12.17 14.68
N MET A 109 9.43 -12.81 15.75
CA MET A 109 8.93 -14.11 16.21
C MET A 109 8.08 -13.90 17.47
N PHE A 110 6.94 -14.58 17.52
CA PHE A 110 6.02 -14.55 18.66
C PHE A 110 6.19 -15.80 19.50
N ASP A 111 5.87 -15.73 20.79
CA ASP A 111 5.97 -16.88 21.71
C ASP A 111 5.11 -18.08 21.26
N CYS A 112 4.01 -17.83 20.53
CA CYS A 112 3.16 -18.86 19.93
C CYS A 112 3.77 -19.54 18.69
N GLY A 113 4.98 -19.16 18.28
CA GLY A 113 5.66 -19.65 17.08
C GLY A 113 5.20 -18.99 15.78
N ALA A 114 4.26 -18.04 15.84
CA ALA A 114 3.92 -17.22 14.67
C ALA A 114 5.08 -16.28 14.31
N VAL A 115 5.07 -15.79 13.08
CA VAL A 115 6.09 -14.87 12.54
C VAL A 115 5.43 -13.69 11.85
N ALA A 116 5.95 -12.49 12.07
CA ALA A 116 5.60 -11.30 11.29
C ALA A 116 6.84 -10.69 10.64
N ILE A 117 6.79 -10.48 9.33
CA ILE A 117 7.85 -9.84 8.54
C ILE A 117 7.36 -8.47 8.07
N GLY A 118 7.96 -7.40 8.59
CA GLY A 118 7.77 -6.03 8.12
C GLY A 118 8.79 -5.67 7.05
N VAL A 119 8.36 -5.18 5.89
CA VAL A 119 9.19 -4.72 4.78
C VAL A 119 8.86 -3.27 4.47
N CYS A 120 9.83 -2.37 4.66
CA CYS A 120 9.71 -0.95 4.35
C CYS A 120 10.65 -0.61 3.20
N ILE A 121 10.10 -0.10 2.09
CA ILE A 121 10.89 0.34 0.92
C ILE A 121 10.70 1.85 0.74
N LYS A 122 11.80 2.60 0.54
CA LYS A 122 11.73 4.02 0.19
C LYS A 122 10.90 4.19 -1.07
N HIS A 123 9.81 4.97 -1.02
CA HIS A 123 8.95 5.22 -2.18
C HIS A 123 9.73 5.82 -3.36
N ARG A 124 10.79 6.60 -3.08
CA ARG A 124 11.70 7.14 -4.09
C ARG A 124 12.34 6.06 -4.98
N ALA A 125 12.54 4.85 -4.46
CA ALA A 125 13.18 3.77 -5.19
C ALA A 125 12.19 2.90 -5.99
N ALA A 126 10.94 2.81 -5.57
CA ALA A 126 10.00 1.81 -6.09
C ALA A 126 8.53 2.22 -5.91
N ASP A 127 7.73 2.01 -6.96
CA ASP A 127 6.27 2.01 -6.88
C ASP A 127 5.74 0.65 -6.39
N ALA A 128 4.43 0.54 -6.16
CA ALA A 128 3.82 -0.68 -5.68
C ALA A 128 4.15 -1.91 -6.54
N THR A 129 4.15 -1.77 -7.87
CA THR A 129 4.52 -2.86 -8.79
C THR A 129 5.96 -3.34 -8.55
N SER A 130 6.91 -2.41 -8.42
CA SER A 130 8.31 -2.74 -8.13
C SER A 130 8.49 -3.35 -6.74
N VAL A 131 7.77 -2.86 -5.73
CA VAL A 131 7.77 -3.39 -4.36
C VAL A 131 7.32 -4.85 -4.35
N PHE A 132 6.19 -5.16 -4.99
CA PHE A 132 5.68 -6.54 -5.05
C PHE A 132 6.54 -7.45 -5.92
N ALA A 133 7.15 -6.94 -7.00
CA ALA A 133 8.12 -7.71 -7.78
C ALA A 133 9.33 -8.12 -6.91
N PHE A 134 9.86 -7.20 -6.11
CA PHE A 134 10.92 -7.50 -5.15
C PHE A 134 10.50 -8.54 -4.11
N ILE A 135 9.35 -8.35 -3.46
CA ILE A 135 8.84 -9.27 -2.44
C ILE A 135 8.60 -10.66 -3.04
N ASN A 136 8.02 -10.75 -4.23
CA ASN A 136 7.80 -12.02 -4.91
C ASN A 136 9.12 -12.69 -5.30
N ALA A 137 10.09 -11.95 -5.82
CA ALA A 137 11.41 -12.50 -6.15
C ALA A 137 12.15 -12.99 -4.90
N TRP A 138 12.10 -12.22 -3.81
CA TRP A 138 12.70 -12.60 -2.54
C TRP A 138 12.00 -13.83 -1.94
N ALA A 139 10.67 -13.84 -1.94
CA ALA A 139 9.89 -14.98 -1.51
C ALA A 139 10.17 -16.20 -2.40
N THR A 140 10.26 -16.08 -3.72
CA THR A 140 10.61 -17.20 -4.61
C THR A 140 12.03 -17.72 -4.35
N ALA A 141 13.01 -16.83 -4.12
CA ALA A 141 14.35 -17.23 -3.71
C ALA A 141 14.36 -17.96 -2.37
N ALA A 142 13.43 -17.62 -1.45
CA ALA A 142 13.22 -18.32 -0.18
C ALA A 142 12.36 -19.60 -0.30
N ARG A 143 11.41 -19.63 -1.24
CA ARG A 143 10.34 -20.64 -1.44
C ARG A 143 10.74 -21.85 -2.28
N LEU A 144 12.02 -22.16 -2.31
CA LEU A 144 12.40 -23.57 -2.39
C LEU A 144 11.91 -24.38 -1.15
N GLY A 145 11.07 -23.80 -0.27
CA GLY A 145 9.77 -24.38 0.11
C GLY A 145 8.85 -23.40 0.86
N VAL A 146 7.54 -23.48 0.56
CA VAL A 146 6.33 -22.96 1.27
C VAL A 146 5.64 -21.69 0.76
N ASP A 147 4.42 -21.88 0.25
CA ASP A 147 3.44 -20.86 -0.09
C ASP A 147 2.46 -20.57 1.06
N LYS A 148 2.43 -19.32 1.56
CA LYS A 148 1.21 -18.57 1.94
C LYS A 148 1.57 -17.16 2.47
N VAL A 149 0.70 -16.18 2.27
CA VAL A 149 0.81 -14.81 2.79
C VAL A 149 -0.60 -14.28 3.11
N GLU A 150 -0.82 -13.66 4.28
CA GLU A 150 -1.39 -12.30 4.51
C GLU A 150 -1.75 -12.05 5.99
N ILE A 151 -1.79 -10.77 6.43
CA ILE A 151 -3.02 -10.07 6.87
C ILE A 151 -2.74 -8.57 7.10
N GLN A 152 -3.52 -7.74 6.40
CA GLN A 152 -4.00 -6.44 6.85
C GLN A 152 -5.52 -6.55 7.01
N LYS A 153 -6.20 -5.67 7.76
CA LYS A 153 -7.66 -5.50 7.68
C LYS A 153 -8.13 -5.41 6.23
N ARG A 154 -8.76 -6.49 5.76
CA ARG A 154 -9.10 -6.68 4.34
C ARG A 154 -10.60 -6.52 4.16
N PHE A 155 -11.02 -5.43 3.52
CA PHE A 155 -12.40 -5.29 3.06
C PHE A 155 -12.55 -6.03 1.72
N VAL A 156 -13.28 -7.14 1.72
CA VAL A 156 -13.45 -8.00 0.54
C VAL A 156 -14.79 -7.70 -0.13
N PHE A 157 -14.74 -7.30 -1.41
CA PHE A 157 -15.90 -7.13 -2.26
C PHE A 157 -15.97 -8.29 -3.26
N ASN A 158 -16.94 -9.19 -3.08
CA ASN A 158 -17.14 -10.30 -4.01
C ASN A 158 -17.84 -9.83 -5.32
N GLY A 159 -17.89 -10.70 -6.32
CA GLY A 159 -18.47 -10.37 -7.63
C GLY A 159 -19.90 -9.85 -7.56
N ALA A 160 -20.76 -10.47 -6.73
CA ALA A 160 -22.14 -10.05 -6.55
C ALA A 160 -22.26 -8.64 -5.93
N ALA A 161 -21.45 -8.35 -4.90
CA ALA A 161 -21.41 -7.03 -4.27
C ALA A 161 -20.96 -5.95 -5.28
N ILE A 162 -19.94 -6.24 -6.07
CA ILE A 162 -19.45 -5.33 -7.13
C ILE A 162 -20.54 -5.09 -8.18
N SER A 163 -21.24 -6.14 -8.64
CA SER A 163 -22.33 -5.99 -9.61
C SER A 163 -23.47 -5.12 -9.07
N LYS A 164 -23.82 -5.29 -7.79
CA LYS A 164 -24.83 -4.44 -7.14
C LYS A 164 -24.39 -2.98 -7.06
N LEU A 165 -23.13 -2.73 -6.67
CA LEU A 165 -22.56 -1.38 -6.63
C LEU A 165 -22.56 -0.70 -8.00
N LYS A 166 -22.20 -1.45 -9.06
CA LYS A 166 -22.30 -0.95 -10.43
C LYS A 166 -23.72 -0.60 -10.83
N ALA A 167 -24.69 -1.47 -10.52
CA ALA A 167 -26.10 -1.20 -10.84
C ALA A 167 -26.61 0.07 -10.15
N VAL A 168 -26.27 0.27 -8.87
CA VAL A 168 -26.61 1.49 -8.12
C VAL A 168 -25.95 2.72 -8.74
N ALA A 169 -24.66 2.65 -9.04
CA ALA A 169 -23.94 3.77 -9.66
C ALA A 169 -24.54 4.12 -11.03
N SER A 170 -24.81 3.12 -11.87
CA SER A 170 -25.35 3.32 -13.22
C SER A 170 -26.81 3.79 -13.25
N ALA A 171 -27.55 3.73 -12.15
CA ALA A 171 -28.95 4.17 -12.13
C ALA A 171 -29.11 5.69 -12.35
N ASN A 172 -28.11 6.48 -11.95
CA ASN A 172 -28.17 7.94 -11.94
C ASN A 172 -27.08 8.64 -12.78
N ILE A 173 -26.16 7.88 -13.39
CA ILE A 173 -25.09 8.46 -14.23
C ILE A 173 -25.69 9.03 -15.52
N HIS A 174 -25.50 10.32 -15.75
CA HIS A 174 -26.00 11.04 -16.93
C HIS A 174 -25.23 10.76 -18.24
N GLY A 175 -24.39 9.72 -18.28
CA GLY A 175 -23.53 9.37 -19.42
C GLY A 175 -23.65 7.90 -19.85
N SER A 176 -23.22 7.58 -21.07
CA SER A 176 -23.27 6.24 -21.66
C SER A 176 -22.20 5.27 -21.15
N HIS A 177 -21.38 5.67 -20.18
CA HIS A 177 -20.24 4.88 -19.73
C HIS A 177 -20.63 3.93 -18.59
N GLN A 178 -20.05 2.72 -18.61
CA GLN A 178 -20.25 1.72 -17.57
C GLN A 178 -19.09 1.77 -16.58
N PRO A 179 -19.33 1.99 -15.28
CA PRO A 179 -18.26 2.13 -14.31
C PRO A 179 -17.53 0.80 -14.10
N THR A 180 -16.21 0.89 -13.97
CA THR A 180 -15.31 -0.23 -13.70
C THR A 180 -15.40 -0.67 -12.24
N ARG A 181 -14.88 -1.88 -11.95
CA ARG A 181 -14.84 -2.41 -10.58
C ARG A 181 -13.99 -1.53 -9.65
N VAL A 182 -12.92 -0.95 -10.19
CA VAL A 182 -12.00 -0.08 -9.43
C VAL A 182 -12.66 1.26 -9.12
N GLU A 183 -13.37 1.86 -10.10
CA GLU A 183 -14.09 3.12 -9.90
C GLU A 183 -15.15 2.98 -8.80
N VAL A 184 -16.01 1.96 -8.85
CA VAL A 184 -17.08 1.80 -7.84
C VAL A 184 -16.55 1.52 -6.43
N VAL A 185 -15.50 0.71 -6.29
CA VAL A 185 -14.90 0.43 -4.97
C VAL A 185 -14.18 1.65 -4.42
N THR A 186 -13.43 2.36 -5.27
CA THR A 186 -12.73 3.60 -4.88
C THR A 186 -13.72 4.69 -4.47
N ALA A 187 -14.79 4.88 -5.25
CA ALA A 187 -15.85 5.83 -4.95
C ALA A 187 -16.56 5.49 -3.63
N LEU A 188 -16.87 4.22 -3.39
CA LEU A 188 -17.48 3.77 -2.14
C LEU A 188 -16.60 4.07 -0.92
N MET A 189 -15.29 3.78 -1.00
CA MET A 189 -14.35 4.08 0.06
C MET A 189 -14.24 5.60 0.30
N TRP A 190 -14.19 6.38 -0.77
CA TRP A 190 -14.11 7.84 -0.67
C TRP A 190 -15.39 8.46 -0.09
N LYS A 191 -16.57 7.96 -0.47
CA LYS A 191 -17.87 8.31 0.13
C LYS A 191 -17.88 7.97 1.63
N ALA A 192 -17.47 6.77 2.00
CA ALA A 192 -17.42 6.34 3.40
C ALA A 192 -16.51 7.23 4.25
N LEU A 193 -15.30 7.55 3.76
CA LEU A 193 -14.38 8.45 4.45
C LEU A 193 -14.91 9.88 4.57
N THR A 194 -15.59 10.36 3.52
CA THR A 194 -16.24 11.69 3.54
C THR A 194 -17.35 11.73 4.58
N MET A 195 -18.14 10.66 4.70
CA MET A 195 -19.19 10.54 5.72
C MET A 195 -18.63 10.43 7.15
N VAL A 196 -17.54 9.69 7.35
CA VAL A 196 -16.83 9.65 8.64
C VAL A 196 -16.31 11.05 9.00
N ALA A 197 -15.75 11.79 8.03
CA ALA A 197 -15.30 13.15 8.26
C ALA A 197 -16.47 14.09 8.61
N ARG A 198 -17.63 13.96 7.94
CA ARG A 198 -18.85 14.69 8.28
C ARG A 198 -19.29 14.41 9.71
N ALA A 199 -19.38 13.13 10.09
CA ALA A 199 -19.79 12.73 11.44
C ALA A 199 -18.84 13.28 12.51
N LYS A 200 -17.52 13.26 12.25
CA LYS A 200 -16.51 13.78 13.18
C LYS A 200 -16.52 15.30 13.33
N HIS A 201 -16.84 16.03 12.26
CA HIS A 201 -16.69 17.49 12.21
C HIS A 201 -18.02 18.25 12.19
N GLY A 202 -19.16 17.56 12.19
CA GLY A 202 -20.50 18.15 12.15
C GLY A 202 -20.89 18.76 10.80
N ARG A 203 -20.01 18.73 9.78
CA ARG A 203 -20.24 19.32 8.46
C ARG A 203 -19.46 18.61 7.36
N LEU A 204 -19.94 18.71 6.12
CA LEU A 204 -19.18 18.27 4.95
C LEU A 204 -17.89 19.09 4.82
N ARG A 205 -16.82 18.43 4.36
CA ARG A 205 -15.52 19.05 4.13
C ARG A 205 -15.02 18.73 2.73
N PRO A 206 -14.40 19.70 2.02
CA PRO A 206 -13.81 19.43 0.73
C PRO A 206 -12.75 18.33 0.87
N SER A 207 -12.66 17.45 -0.12
CA SER A 207 -11.69 16.37 -0.12
C SER A 207 -11.11 16.14 -1.52
N LEU A 208 -9.89 15.62 -1.56
CA LEU A 208 -9.17 15.30 -2.79
C LEU A 208 -8.82 13.82 -2.77
N LEU A 209 -9.28 13.09 -3.77
CA LEU A 209 -8.82 11.74 -4.05
C LEU A 209 -7.65 11.81 -5.02
N VAL A 210 -6.56 11.13 -4.67
CA VAL A 210 -5.41 10.88 -5.54
C VAL A 210 -5.42 9.39 -5.88
N HIS A 211 -5.68 9.05 -7.15
CA HIS A 211 -5.73 7.68 -7.62
C HIS A 211 -4.56 7.42 -8.58
N SER A 212 -3.54 6.72 -8.08
CA SER A 212 -2.36 6.37 -8.88
C SER A 212 -2.62 5.11 -9.70
N PHE A 213 -2.23 5.12 -10.97
CA PHE A 213 -2.29 3.95 -11.83
C PHE A 213 -0.93 3.62 -12.47
N ASN A 214 -0.70 2.32 -12.70
CA ASN A 214 0.52 1.81 -13.34
C ASN A 214 0.56 2.25 -14.82
N LEU A 215 1.70 2.80 -15.24
CA LEU A 215 1.98 3.23 -16.61
C LEU A 215 2.67 2.15 -17.46
N ARG A 216 3.23 1.10 -16.85
CA ARG A 216 3.86 0.00 -17.61
C ARG A 216 2.86 -0.63 -18.56
N GLY A 217 3.29 -0.89 -19.80
CA GLY A 217 2.44 -1.46 -20.85
C GLY A 217 1.31 -0.53 -21.31
N LYS A 218 1.31 0.75 -20.91
CA LYS A 218 0.29 1.73 -21.30
C LYS A 218 0.91 2.93 -22.03
N ILE A 219 0.11 3.53 -22.90
CA ILE A 219 0.38 4.85 -23.52
C ILE A 219 1.74 4.90 -24.23
N GLY A 220 1.97 3.96 -25.15
CA GLY A 220 3.16 3.97 -26.01
C GLY A 220 4.51 3.90 -25.28
N MET A 221 4.54 3.72 -23.95
CA MET A 221 5.77 3.67 -23.18
C MET A 221 6.51 2.38 -23.50
N PRO A 222 7.74 2.44 -24.06
CA PRO A 222 8.55 1.26 -24.36
C PRO A 222 9.23 0.75 -23.09
N VAL A 223 8.46 0.56 -22.02
CA VAL A 223 8.94 0.13 -20.71
C VAL A 223 8.43 -1.29 -20.48
N PRO A 224 9.32 -2.29 -20.40
CA PRO A 224 8.96 -3.66 -20.07
C PRO A 224 8.18 -3.76 -18.75
N ASP A 225 7.25 -4.71 -18.65
CA ASP A 225 6.41 -4.90 -17.46
C ASP A 225 7.20 -5.18 -16.17
N ASN A 226 8.41 -5.74 -16.30
CA ASN A 226 9.32 -6.03 -15.20
C ASN A 226 10.28 -4.87 -14.87
N SER A 227 10.09 -3.69 -15.45
CA SER A 227 10.96 -2.54 -15.19
C SER A 227 10.84 -2.04 -13.75
N PHE A 228 11.98 -1.96 -13.07
CA PHE A 228 12.07 -1.50 -11.68
C PHE A 228 12.14 0.04 -11.62
N GLY A 229 11.37 0.65 -10.72
CA GLY A 229 11.32 2.10 -10.50
C GLY A 229 9.89 2.64 -10.40
N ASN A 230 9.72 3.96 -10.28
CA ASN A 230 8.39 4.58 -10.24
C ASN A 230 7.86 4.88 -11.65
N PHE A 231 6.78 4.19 -12.04
CA PHE A 231 6.06 4.42 -13.29
C PHE A 231 4.56 4.58 -12.99
N THR A 232 4.25 5.64 -12.24
CA THR A 232 2.88 5.96 -11.82
C THR A 232 2.47 7.33 -12.31
N ASN A 233 1.19 7.47 -12.63
CA ASN A 233 0.59 8.78 -12.87
C ASN A 233 -0.65 8.95 -11.98
N PRO A 234 -0.73 10.02 -11.16
CA PRO A 234 -1.90 10.25 -10.33
C PRO A 234 -3.02 10.93 -11.12
N ALA A 235 -4.17 10.28 -11.15
CA ALA A 235 -5.45 10.93 -11.43
C ALA A 235 -5.93 11.68 -10.18
N LEU A 236 -6.52 12.86 -10.36
CA LEU A 236 -7.04 13.67 -9.28
C LEU A 236 -8.55 13.82 -9.43
N ALA A 237 -9.29 13.53 -8.37
CA ALA A 237 -10.71 13.80 -8.29
C ALA A 237 -10.99 14.65 -7.05
N ARG A 238 -11.80 15.70 -7.21
CA ARG A 238 -12.09 16.66 -6.13
C ARG A 238 -13.56 16.61 -5.76
N PHE A 239 -13.83 16.54 -4.47
CA PHE A 239 -15.14 16.76 -3.88
C PHE A 239 -15.19 18.15 -3.23
N THR A 240 -16.20 18.95 -3.57
CA THR A 240 -16.49 20.22 -2.91
C THR A 240 -17.55 20.00 -1.85
N ALA A 241 -17.36 20.59 -0.66
CA ALA A 241 -18.36 20.53 0.39
C ALA A 241 -19.33 21.69 0.22
N ASP A 242 -20.35 21.44 -0.60
CA ASP A 242 -21.53 22.30 -0.71
C ASP A 242 -22.71 21.54 -0.06
N ASP A 243 -23.72 22.24 0.45
CA ASP A 243 -24.85 21.64 1.20
C ASP A 243 -25.88 20.88 0.33
N ASP A 244 -25.47 20.42 -0.85
CA ASP A 244 -26.32 19.63 -1.76
C ASP A 244 -26.21 18.15 -1.42
N GLU A 245 -27.28 17.58 -0.85
CA GLU A 245 -27.33 16.17 -0.43
C GLU A 245 -27.11 15.20 -1.60
N ASN A 246 -27.46 15.57 -2.84
CA ASN A 246 -27.27 14.72 -4.01
C ASN A 246 -25.78 14.49 -4.32
N LYS A 247 -24.88 15.39 -3.89
CA LYS A 247 -23.42 15.21 -4.09
C LYS A 247 -22.81 14.15 -3.18
N VAL A 248 -23.55 13.66 -2.19
CA VAL A 248 -23.08 12.59 -1.29
C VAL A 248 -23.43 11.20 -1.83
N GLU A 249 -24.15 11.11 -2.94
CA GLU A 249 -24.51 9.84 -3.55
C GLU A 249 -23.36 9.13 -4.26
N LEU A 250 -23.46 7.80 -4.32
CA LEU A 250 -22.36 6.95 -4.81
C LEU A 250 -22.00 7.28 -6.27
N ASP A 251 -23.01 7.49 -7.11
CA ASP A 251 -22.88 7.86 -8.52
C ASP A 251 -22.08 9.17 -8.68
N HIS A 252 -22.33 10.19 -7.85
CA HIS A 252 -21.53 11.42 -7.87
C HIS A 252 -20.04 11.14 -7.67
N PHE A 253 -19.67 10.33 -6.67
CA PHE A 253 -18.28 9.97 -6.44
C PHE A 253 -17.71 9.14 -7.61
N VAL A 254 -18.50 8.25 -8.21
CA VAL A 254 -18.09 7.46 -9.37
C VAL A 254 -17.78 8.35 -10.57
N ASP A 255 -18.64 9.31 -10.88
CA ASP A 255 -18.43 10.26 -11.98
C ASP A 255 -17.15 11.09 -11.78
N ARG A 256 -16.91 11.56 -10.56
CA ARG A 256 -15.69 12.32 -10.23
C ARG A 256 -14.42 11.48 -10.40
N VAL A 257 -14.45 10.21 -9.99
CA VAL A 257 -13.33 9.28 -10.19
C VAL A 257 -13.11 9.03 -11.68
N HIS A 258 -14.18 8.76 -12.43
CA HIS A 258 -14.14 8.51 -13.86
C HIS A 258 -13.53 9.70 -14.62
N ASP A 259 -14.04 10.90 -14.39
CA ASP A 259 -13.53 12.14 -14.99
C ASP A 259 -12.05 12.38 -14.66
N GLY A 260 -11.66 12.15 -13.40
CA GLY A 260 -10.28 12.33 -12.96
C GLY A 260 -9.31 11.38 -13.67
N ILE A 261 -9.72 10.12 -13.85
CA ILE A 261 -8.94 9.10 -14.57
C ILE A 261 -8.91 9.43 -16.05
N ARG A 262 -10.07 9.65 -16.68
CA ARG A 262 -10.20 9.92 -18.12
C ARG A 262 -9.34 11.11 -18.55
N LYS A 263 -9.49 12.26 -17.89
CA LYS A 263 -8.71 13.47 -18.18
C LYS A 263 -7.20 13.22 -18.06
N ARG A 264 -6.79 12.41 -17.09
CA ARG A 264 -5.36 12.10 -16.92
C ARG A 264 -4.85 11.16 -18.01
N VAL A 265 -5.64 10.16 -18.42
CA VAL A 265 -5.30 9.26 -19.53
C VAL A 265 -5.15 10.04 -20.83
N GLU A 266 -6.10 10.91 -21.15
CA GLU A 266 -6.07 11.79 -22.33
C GLU A 266 -4.81 12.67 -22.32
N PHE A 267 -4.54 13.40 -21.23
CA PHE A 267 -3.33 14.23 -21.09
C PHE A 267 -2.03 13.45 -21.24
N THR A 268 -2.01 12.16 -20.90
CA THR A 268 -0.78 11.36 -21.00
C THR A 268 -0.58 10.82 -22.42
N MET A 269 -1.62 10.80 -23.26
CA MET A 269 -1.59 10.35 -24.65
C MET A 269 -1.23 11.44 -25.66
N GLU A 270 -1.30 12.71 -25.27
CA GLU A 270 -0.83 13.90 -26.02
C GLU A 270 0.68 14.13 -25.83
#